data_AF-A0A9D5PUE4-F1
#
_entry.id   AF-A0A9D5PUE4-F1
#
_cell.length_a   1.000
_cell.length_b   1.000
_cell.length_c   1.000
_cell.angle_alpha   90.00
_cell.angle_beta   90.00
_cell.angle_gamma   90.00
#
_symmetry.space_group_name_H-M   'P 1'
#
loop_
_entity.id
_entity.type
_entity.pdbx_description
1 polymer ?
#
loop_
_entity_poly.entity_id
_entity_poly.type
_entity_poly.pdbx_seq_one_letter_code
_entity_poly.pdbx_strand_id
1 'polypeptide(L)'
;MSTPMKNIFAAIACVLALFIPSYIAVANYVIAQNAPVDEKSITKLEIVDVDGNLFELPADDEAASADIAGFVKINDRAIEQTSLPEPLVGTDYFEFKYYTYDRTSVYKYYFSENPGEAYFVNANGTAYHIAEEDASVFLSTKYAKCLYDTTAFPTMTVSGDTVAPVTGEWAYKTYSGDYVPLSDITTANPTEKVHPMKGAFAISFDDEPDFLNVTLSDGGNVIYNDNYANIANVSLEGRTLDVTVEAKWYETDEQACYGEATYKFKARILLPAVFYLGETNIEPGEFVVISAKNVDDPSAVTFASEPDLGFTPTFFADGNYARALVPVSYNFEGTEVKLTCSYGEVTQEMTLDITPKSFKSVVADISPTIVSQTRTQTTLAAFDEAMAPIVAQTDTAKLWDGTFLDYMSEDGYTLNCGFGLKRTIAATGEVYRHQGVDYVAKAGKEAYAVNSGKVVYSGYLDLSGYTVVVDHGWGLKSWYCHLGTTSVNVGDAVEKGTVVGFIGATGFTEKTALHLGLSVYDVPVCIYDLWEKGVIMTD
;
A
#
# COMPACT_ATOMS: atom_id res chain seq x y z
N MET A 1 34.52 -11.91 -91.84
CA MET A 1 34.06 -12.11 -90.44
C MET A 1 32.97 -11.09 -90.13
N SER A 2 31.67 -11.44 -90.11
CA SER A 2 30.62 -10.68 -89.37
C SER A 2 29.18 -11.26 -89.47
N THR A 3 28.97 -12.56 -89.75
CA THR A 3 27.62 -13.09 -90.05
C THR A 3 26.93 -13.94 -88.96
N PRO A 4 27.55 -14.43 -87.86
CA PRO A 4 26.79 -15.16 -86.83
C PRO A 4 26.14 -14.26 -85.75
N MET A 5 26.74 -13.12 -85.42
CA MET A 5 26.28 -12.26 -84.32
C MET A 5 24.96 -11.55 -84.63
N LYS A 6 24.74 -11.14 -85.90
CA LYS A 6 23.56 -10.38 -86.32
C LYS A 6 22.26 -11.21 -86.23
N ASN A 7 22.35 -12.51 -86.48
CA ASN A 7 21.21 -13.42 -86.41
C ASN A 7 20.84 -13.79 -84.96
N ILE A 8 21.83 -13.86 -84.06
CA ILE A 8 21.59 -14.06 -82.63
C ILE A 8 20.95 -12.81 -82.02
N PHE A 9 21.43 -11.61 -82.36
CA PHE A 9 20.78 -10.35 -81.95
C PHE A 9 19.36 -10.21 -82.50
N ALA A 10 19.13 -10.57 -83.78
CA ALA A 10 17.80 -10.57 -84.37
C ALA A 10 16.87 -11.60 -83.70
N ALA A 11 17.37 -12.79 -83.38
CA ALA A 11 16.59 -13.81 -82.67
C ALA A 11 16.25 -13.38 -81.23
N ILE A 12 17.19 -12.79 -80.49
CA ILE A 12 16.94 -12.25 -79.15
C ILE A 12 15.94 -11.08 -79.22
N ALA A 13 16.07 -10.18 -80.20
CA ALA A 13 15.13 -9.08 -80.40
C ALA A 13 13.72 -9.57 -80.76
N CYS A 14 13.58 -10.61 -81.59
CA CYS A 14 12.30 -11.23 -81.91
C CYS A 14 11.68 -11.93 -80.69
N VAL A 15 12.49 -12.61 -79.87
CA VAL A 15 12.01 -13.26 -78.64
C VAL A 15 11.57 -12.20 -77.62
N LEU A 16 12.33 -11.13 -77.41
CA LEU A 16 11.92 -10.00 -76.56
C LEU A 16 10.65 -9.33 -77.07
N ALA A 17 10.51 -9.15 -78.40
CA ALA A 17 9.31 -8.58 -79.02
C ALA A 17 8.04 -9.42 -78.80
N LEU A 18 8.17 -10.75 -78.65
CA LEU A 18 7.04 -11.64 -78.30
C LEU A 18 6.57 -11.46 -76.85
N PHE A 19 7.45 -10.99 -75.95
CA PHE A 19 7.09 -10.71 -74.56
C PHE A 19 6.52 -9.30 -74.36
N ILE A 20 6.66 -8.37 -75.32
CA ILE A 20 6.11 -7.00 -75.22
C ILE A 20 4.59 -7.00 -74.99
N PRO A 21 3.74 -7.75 -75.74
CA PRO A 21 2.30 -7.75 -75.51
C PRO A 21 1.90 -8.35 -74.15
N SER A 22 2.64 -9.37 -73.69
CA SER A 22 2.41 -9.98 -72.38
C SER A 22 2.84 -9.04 -71.25
N TYR A 23 3.95 -8.34 -71.41
CA TYR A 23 4.40 -7.31 -70.50
C TYR A 23 3.42 -6.14 -70.46
N ILE A 24 2.89 -5.68 -71.59
CA ILE A 24 1.85 -4.64 -71.65
C ILE A 24 0.55 -5.13 -71.03
N ALA A 25 0.16 -6.39 -71.22
CA ALA A 25 -1.04 -6.96 -70.61
C ALA A 25 -0.90 -7.09 -69.09
N VAL A 26 0.24 -7.56 -68.60
CA VAL A 26 0.55 -7.63 -67.16
C VAL A 26 0.67 -6.22 -66.59
N ALA A 27 1.34 -5.29 -67.28
CA ALA A 27 1.44 -3.90 -66.85
C ALA A 27 0.06 -3.23 -66.83
N ASN A 28 -0.79 -3.42 -67.83
CA ASN A 28 -2.15 -2.87 -67.86
C ASN A 28 -3.05 -3.54 -66.82
N TYR A 29 -2.89 -4.83 -66.57
CA TYR A 29 -3.61 -5.54 -65.50
C TYR A 29 -3.19 -5.03 -64.13
N VAL A 30 -1.89 -4.83 -63.90
CA VAL A 30 -1.35 -4.22 -62.68
C VAL A 30 -1.83 -2.77 -62.54
N ILE A 31 -1.76 -1.97 -63.62
CA ILE A 31 -2.27 -0.58 -63.64
C ILE A 31 -3.78 -0.53 -63.36
N ALA A 32 -4.57 -1.45 -63.93
CA ALA A 32 -6.01 -1.52 -63.72
C ALA A 32 -6.38 -1.97 -62.29
N GLN A 33 -5.65 -2.94 -61.73
CA GLN A 33 -5.81 -3.32 -60.32
C GLN A 33 -5.44 -2.18 -59.37
N ASN A 34 -4.49 -1.32 -59.78
CA ASN A 34 -3.96 -0.22 -59.00
C ASN A 34 -4.67 1.13 -59.25
N ALA A 35 -5.71 1.15 -60.10
CA ALA A 35 -6.48 2.36 -60.38
C ALA A 35 -7.28 2.81 -59.14
N PRO A 36 -7.48 4.13 -58.93
CA PRO A 36 -8.35 4.65 -57.88
C PRO A 36 -9.72 3.94 -57.85
N VAL A 37 -10.32 3.88 -56.68
CA VAL A 37 -11.65 3.29 -56.51
C VAL A 37 -12.69 4.22 -57.12
N ASP A 38 -13.58 3.68 -57.96
CA ASP A 38 -14.72 4.43 -58.51
C ASP A 38 -15.93 4.26 -57.57
N GLU A 39 -16.49 5.37 -57.09
CA GLU A 39 -17.62 5.43 -56.16
C GLU A 39 -18.76 4.49 -56.59
N LYS A 40 -19.10 4.48 -57.89
CA LYS A 40 -20.23 3.72 -58.44
C LYS A 40 -20.03 2.21 -58.48
N SER A 41 -18.80 1.75 -58.25
CA SER A 41 -18.42 0.33 -58.29
C SER A 41 -18.33 -0.30 -56.90
N ILE A 42 -18.41 0.49 -55.83
CA ILE A 42 -18.30 0.04 -54.45
C ILE A 42 -19.59 -0.68 -54.04
N THR A 43 -19.41 -1.85 -53.45
CA THR A 43 -20.48 -2.69 -52.89
C THR A 43 -20.49 -2.67 -51.36
N LYS A 44 -19.31 -2.47 -50.74
CA LYS A 44 -19.13 -2.36 -49.30
C LYS A 44 -17.84 -1.59 -48.97
N LEU A 45 -17.82 -0.85 -47.87
CA LEU A 45 -16.62 -0.34 -47.23
C LEU A 45 -16.51 -0.94 -45.81
N GLU A 46 -15.32 -1.42 -45.45
CA GLU A 46 -14.99 -1.71 -44.05
C GLU A 46 -13.97 -0.69 -43.56
N ILE A 47 -14.20 -0.16 -42.35
CA ILE A 47 -13.23 0.67 -41.63
C ILE A 47 -12.83 -0.09 -40.39
N VAL A 48 -11.53 -0.36 -40.23
CA VAL A 48 -10.95 -0.83 -38.97
C VAL A 48 -10.23 0.35 -38.35
N ASP A 49 -10.62 0.72 -37.13
CA ASP A 49 -9.96 1.81 -36.40
C ASP A 49 -8.63 1.36 -35.76
N VAL A 50 -7.92 2.30 -35.12
CA VAL A 50 -6.62 2.04 -34.50
C VAL A 50 -6.69 1.08 -33.30
N ASP A 51 -7.87 0.96 -32.68
CA ASP A 51 -8.13 0.03 -31.57
C ASP A 51 -8.61 -1.35 -32.05
N GLY A 52 -8.83 -1.51 -33.35
CA GLY A 52 -9.27 -2.75 -34.00
C GLY A 52 -10.80 -2.93 -34.08
N ASN A 53 -11.60 -1.90 -33.79
CA ASN A 53 -13.04 -1.95 -33.97
C ASN A 53 -13.40 -1.92 -35.47
N LEU A 54 -14.34 -2.77 -35.88
CA LEU A 54 -14.80 -2.89 -37.26
C LEU A 54 -16.12 -2.15 -37.47
N PHE A 55 -16.14 -1.26 -38.45
CA PHE A 55 -17.34 -0.63 -38.99
C PHE A 55 -17.61 -1.13 -40.41
N GLU A 56 -18.79 -1.72 -40.64
CA GLU A 56 -19.22 -2.19 -41.95
C GLU A 56 -20.25 -1.23 -42.56
N LEU A 57 -19.96 -0.76 -43.77
CA LEU A 57 -20.79 0.18 -44.53
C LEU A 57 -21.24 -0.49 -45.84
N PRO A 58 -22.45 -1.07 -45.91
CA PRO A 58 -23.03 -1.60 -47.14
C PRO A 58 -23.42 -0.47 -48.10
N ALA A 59 -23.09 -0.59 -49.39
CA ALA A 59 -23.40 0.47 -50.36
C ALA A 59 -24.90 0.58 -50.72
N ASP A 60 -25.72 -0.40 -50.33
CA ASP A 60 -27.18 -0.39 -50.50
C ASP A 60 -27.93 0.28 -49.34
N ASP A 61 -27.25 0.62 -48.26
CA ASP A 61 -27.78 1.46 -47.18
C ASP A 61 -27.57 2.96 -47.52
N GLU A 62 -28.61 3.76 -47.36
CA GLU A 62 -28.62 5.17 -47.79
C GLU A 62 -27.62 6.03 -47.01
N ALA A 63 -27.49 5.83 -45.70
CA ALA A 63 -26.56 6.58 -44.86
C ALA A 63 -25.11 6.13 -45.11
N ALA A 64 -24.88 4.82 -45.17
CA ALA A 64 -23.57 4.26 -45.50
C ALA A 64 -23.11 4.66 -46.91
N SER A 65 -24.01 4.70 -47.90
CA SER A 65 -23.68 5.14 -49.26
C SER A 65 -23.25 6.60 -49.31
N ALA A 66 -23.82 7.47 -48.48
CA ALA A 66 -23.42 8.88 -48.39
C ALA A 66 -22.01 9.03 -47.78
N ASP A 67 -21.73 8.30 -46.70
CA ASP A 67 -20.40 8.25 -46.06
C ASP A 67 -19.33 7.73 -47.03
N ILE A 68 -19.62 6.62 -47.73
CA ILE A 68 -18.74 6.04 -48.75
C ILE A 68 -18.41 7.07 -49.83
N ALA A 69 -19.42 7.75 -50.38
CA ALA A 69 -19.23 8.79 -51.38
C ALA A 69 -18.39 9.97 -50.84
N GLY A 70 -18.56 10.32 -49.56
CA GLY A 70 -17.72 11.27 -48.85
C GLY A 70 -16.26 10.84 -48.86
N PHE A 71 -15.95 9.63 -48.38
CA PHE A 71 -14.57 9.13 -48.28
C PHE A 71 -13.88 8.94 -49.65
N VAL A 72 -14.63 8.58 -50.69
CA VAL A 72 -14.09 8.53 -52.06
C VAL A 72 -13.67 9.93 -52.53
N LYS A 73 -14.47 10.97 -52.24
CA LYS A 73 -14.11 12.35 -52.58
C LYS A 73 -12.86 12.83 -51.85
N ILE A 74 -12.66 12.41 -50.60
CA ILE A 74 -11.41 12.67 -49.86
C ILE A 74 -10.21 12.14 -50.67
N ASN A 75 -10.32 10.92 -51.20
CA ASN A 75 -9.24 10.31 -51.99
C ASN A 75 -8.99 11.03 -53.30
N ASP A 76 -10.06 11.44 -53.99
CA ASP A 76 -9.97 12.12 -55.28
C ASP A 76 -9.34 13.52 -55.18
N ARG A 77 -9.47 14.18 -54.03
CA ARG A 77 -8.98 15.54 -53.77
C ARG A 77 -7.61 15.59 -53.11
N ALA A 78 -7.15 14.48 -52.53
CA ALA A 78 -5.89 14.44 -51.81
C ALA A 78 -4.69 14.67 -52.73
N ILE A 79 -3.65 15.31 -52.18
CA ILE A 79 -2.48 15.75 -52.92
C ILE A 79 -1.35 14.75 -52.71
N GLU A 80 -0.87 14.14 -53.79
CA GLU A 80 0.24 13.18 -53.78
C GLU A 80 1.49 13.78 -53.12
N GLN A 81 2.14 12.99 -52.25
CA GLN A 81 3.35 13.35 -51.53
C GLN A 81 4.52 12.46 -51.97
N THR A 82 5.75 12.97 -51.82
CA THR A 82 6.95 12.18 -52.12
C THR A 82 7.15 11.00 -51.18
N SER A 83 6.67 11.11 -49.94
CA SER A 83 6.70 10.06 -48.93
C SER A 83 5.72 10.38 -47.80
N LEU A 84 5.33 9.37 -47.01
CA LEU A 84 4.64 9.61 -45.75
C LEU A 84 5.56 10.43 -44.81
N PRO A 85 5.04 11.43 -44.08
CA PRO A 85 5.83 12.17 -43.09
C PRO A 85 6.51 11.24 -42.08
N GLU A 86 7.78 11.52 -41.76
CA GLU A 86 8.59 10.70 -40.84
C GLU A 86 7.90 10.40 -39.49
N PRO A 87 7.17 11.33 -38.84
CA PRO A 87 6.47 11.04 -37.58
C PRO A 87 5.37 9.98 -37.67
N LEU A 88 4.81 9.74 -38.86
CA LEU A 88 3.72 8.77 -39.08
C LEU A 88 4.23 7.39 -39.53
N VAL A 89 5.55 7.26 -39.77
CA VAL A 89 6.12 5.98 -40.21
C VAL A 89 6.14 5.00 -39.05
N GLY A 90 5.37 3.92 -39.17
CA GLY A 90 5.31 2.86 -38.16
C GLY A 90 4.33 3.12 -37.02
N THR A 91 3.51 4.18 -37.10
CA THR A 91 2.36 4.38 -36.21
C THR A 91 1.18 3.53 -36.66
N ASP A 92 0.20 3.38 -35.76
CA ASP A 92 -1.09 2.78 -36.07
C ASP A 92 -1.87 3.64 -37.09
N TYR A 93 -2.82 3.01 -37.77
CA TYR A 93 -3.59 3.59 -38.87
C TYR A 93 -5.00 3.00 -38.92
N PHE A 94 -5.92 3.76 -39.50
CA PHE A 94 -7.21 3.22 -39.91
C PHE A 94 -7.05 2.43 -41.20
N GLU A 95 -7.63 1.24 -41.26
CA GLU A 95 -7.64 0.43 -42.45
C GLU A 95 -9.00 0.53 -43.14
N PHE A 96 -9.02 1.12 -44.33
CA PHE A 96 -10.22 1.23 -45.15
C PHE A 96 -10.14 0.21 -46.28
N LYS A 97 -11.12 -0.70 -46.34
CA LYS A 97 -11.25 -1.72 -47.39
C LYS A 97 -12.46 -1.44 -48.25
N TYR A 98 -12.22 -0.95 -49.45
CA TYR A 98 -13.25 -0.76 -50.46
C TYR A 98 -13.44 -2.05 -51.26
N TYR A 99 -14.64 -2.62 -51.22
CA TYR A 99 -15.01 -3.82 -51.97
C TYR A 99 -15.78 -3.44 -53.23
N THR A 100 -15.27 -3.82 -54.39
CA THR A 100 -16.01 -3.81 -55.66
C THR A 100 -16.37 -5.24 -56.06
N TYR A 101 -17.11 -5.41 -57.16
CA TYR A 101 -17.51 -6.75 -57.65
C TYR A 101 -16.33 -7.69 -57.95
N ASP A 102 -15.15 -7.16 -58.23
CA ASP A 102 -13.99 -7.88 -58.77
C ASP A 102 -12.68 -7.65 -58.02
N ARG A 103 -12.62 -6.69 -57.08
CA ARG A 103 -11.40 -6.39 -56.30
C ARG A 103 -11.71 -5.80 -54.91
N THR A 104 -10.72 -5.88 -54.04
CA THR A 104 -10.67 -5.17 -52.75
C THR A 104 -9.48 -4.24 -52.75
N SER A 105 -9.72 -2.95 -52.51
CA SER A 105 -8.67 -1.94 -52.40
C SER A 105 -8.50 -1.54 -50.94
N VAL A 106 -7.29 -1.69 -50.42
CA VAL A 106 -6.95 -1.38 -49.03
C VAL A 106 -6.15 -0.10 -48.97
N TYR A 107 -6.56 0.80 -48.09
CA TYR A 107 -5.92 2.08 -47.82
C TYR A 107 -5.60 2.19 -46.34
N LYS A 108 -4.45 2.79 -46.03
CA LYS A 108 -4.03 3.09 -44.67
C LYS A 108 -4.17 4.58 -44.43
N TYR A 109 -5.09 4.98 -43.56
CA TYR A 109 -5.32 6.38 -43.22
C TYR A 109 -4.69 6.72 -41.88
N TYR A 110 -4.06 7.87 -41.82
CA TYR A 110 -3.43 8.46 -40.67
C TYR A 110 -4.20 9.73 -40.35
N PHE A 111 -5.21 9.61 -39.50
CA PHE A 111 -6.00 10.72 -38.99
C PHE A 111 -5.55 11.05 -37.57
N SER A 112 -5.60 12.33 -37.21
CA SER A 112 -5.44 12.83 -35.84
C SER A 112 -6.54 13.87 -35.57
N GLU A 113 -6.67 14.32 -34.32
CA GLU A 113 -7.61 15.41 -33.98
C GLU A 113 -7.29 16.73 -34.73
N ASN A 114 -6.08 16.87 -35.27
CA ASN A 114 -5.70 17.98 -36.13
C ASN A 114 -5.97 17.63 -37.60
N PRO A 115 -7.01 18.19 -38.25
CA PRO A 115 -7.33 17.88 -39.66
C PRO A 115 -6.23 18.28 -40.64
N GLY A 116 -5.33 19.18 -40.27
CA GLY A 116 -4.16 19.54 -41.10
C GLY A 116 -3.11 18.42 -41.20
N GLU A 117 -3.17 17.43 -40.31
CA GLU A 117 -2.23 16.31 -40.20
C GLU A 117 -2.82 14.98 -40.69
N ALA A 118 -3.71 15.04 -41.68
CA ALA A 118 -4.37 13.87 -42.25
C ALA A 118 -3.69 13.37 -43.53
N TYR A 119 -3.38 12.07 -43.59
CA TYR A 119 -2.73 11.44 -44.73
C TYR A 119 -3.35 10.07 -45.03
N PHE A 120 -3.17 9.58 -46.25
CA PHE A 120 -3.37 8.15 -46.53
C PHE A 120 -2.28 7.58 -47.42
N VAL A 121 -2.11 6.27 -47.33
CA VAL A 121 -1.25 5.47 -48.21
C VAL A 121 -2.13 4.48 -48.96
N ASN A 122 -2.08 4.53 -50.28
CA ASN A 122 -2.84 3.60 -51.12
C ASN A 122 -2.17 2.20 -51.15
N ALA A 123 -2.82 1.24 -51.80
CA ALA A 123 -2.29 -0.13 -51.96
C ALA A 123 -0.89 -0.23 -52.62
N ASN A 124 -0.44 0.81 -53.34
CA ASN A 124 0.88 0.86 -53.99
C ASN A 124 1.98 1.43 -53.08
N GLY A 125 1.63 1.91 -51.88
CA GLY A 125 2.57 2.59 -50.99
C GLY A 125 2.76 4.08 -51.30
N THR A 126 2.00 4.66 -52.23
CA THR A 126 2.04 6.10 -52.50
C THR A 126 1.28 6.85 -51.41
N ALA A 127 1.91 7.88 -50.83
CA ALA A 127 1.34 8.72 -49.79
C ALA A 127 0.62 9.94 -50.38
N TYR A 128 -0.48 10.34 -49.75
CA TYR A 128 -1.27 11.51 -50.12
C TYR A 128 -1.58 12.32 -48.86
N HIS A 129 -1.54 13.65 -48.98
CA HIS A 129 -2.00 14.59 -47.95
C HIS A 129 -3.46 14.93 -48.19
N ILE A 130 -4.27 14.81 -47.15
CA ILE A 130 -5.71 15.08 -47.19
C ILE A 130 -5.92 16.56 -46.85
N ALA A 131 -6.74 17.25 -47.64
CA ALA A 131 -7.08 18.64 -47.36
C ALA A 131 -7.82 18.77 -46.03
N GLU A 132 -7.57 19.85 -45.29
CA GLU A 132 -8.16 20.08 -43.96
C GLU A 132 -9.69 19.97 -43.99
N GLU A 133 -10.34 20.60 -44.98
CA GLU A 133 -11.79 20.56 -45.15
C GLU A 133 -12.36 19.15 -45.36
N ASP A 134 -11.59 18.27 -46.02
CA ASP A 134 -11.99 16.89 -46.29
C ASP A 134 -11.70 16.00 -45.08
N ALA A 135 -10.59 16.24 -44.37
CA ALA A 135 -10.26 15.54 -43.11
C ALA A 135 -11.29 15.85 -42.01
N SER A 136 -11.72 17.11 -41.90
CA SER A 136 -12.78 17.53 -40.97
C SER A 136 -14.08 16.76 -41.17
N VAL A 137 -14.41 16.35 -42.40
CA VAL A 137 -15.60 15.51 -42.66
C VAL A 137 -15.46 14.16 -41.96
N PHE A 138 -14.31 13.48 -42.07
CA PHE A 138 -14.09 12.21 -41.38
C PHE A 138 -14.11 12.39 -39.85
N LEU A 139 -13.45 13.42 -39.33
CA LEU A 139 -13.42 13.72 -37.89
C LEU A 139 -14.81 14.03 -37.31
N SER A 140 -15.77 14.42 -38.15
CA SER A 140 -17.16 14.65 -37.74
C SER A 140 -18.03 13.39 -37.73
N THR A 141 -17.47 12.22 -38.06
CA THR A 141 -18.19 10.94 -38.11
C THR A 141 -17.96 10.12 -36.84
N LYS A 142 -18.89 9.18 -36.58
CA LYS A 142 -18.75 8.19 -35.50
C LYS A 142 -17.52 7.27 -35.65
N TYR A 143 -16.95 7.15 -36.85
CA TYR A 143 -15.79 6.28 -37.12
C TYR A 143 -14.49 6.86 -36.56
N ALA A 144 -14.46 8.18 -36.32
CA ALA A 144 -13.32 8.87 -35.71
C ALA A 144 -13.32 8.81 -34.17
N LYS A 145 -14.29 8.10 -33.55
CA LYS A 145 -14.46 8.04 -32.08
C LYS A 145 -13.15 7.78 -31.33
N CYS A 146 -12.36 6.80 -31.76
CA CYS A 146 -11.11 6.41 -31.10
C CYS A 146 -10.03 7.50 -31.08
N LEU A 147 -10.20 8.58 -31.84
CA LEU A 147 -9.29 9.73 -31.83
C LEU A 147 -9.56 10.71 -30.71
N TYR A 148 -10.73 10.61 -30.06
CA TYR A 148 -11.17 11.54 -29.03
C TYR A 148 -11.00 10.92 -27.63
N ASP A 149 -10.06 11.46 -26.85
CA ASP A 149 -9.83 11.04 -25.47
C ASP A 149 -11.06 11.27 -24.56
N THR A 150 -11.97 12.17 -24.97
CA THR A 150 -13.22 12.50 -24.26
C THR A 150 -14.32 11.45 -24.37
N THR A 151 -14.02 10.31 -24.98
CA THR A 151 -14.96 9.19 -25.13
C THR A 151 -14.95 8.23 -23.95
N ALA A 152 -13.98 8.37 -23.02
CA ALA A 152 -13.96 7.62 -21.78
C ALA A 152 -14.90 8.25 -20.75
N PHE A 153 -15.59 7.42 -19.98
CA PHE A 153 -16.31 7.92 -18.81
C PHE A 153 -15.32 8.32 -17.71
N PRO A 154 -15.60 9.40 -16.98
CA PRO A 154 -14.81 9.77 -15.81
C PRO A 154 -14.73 8.63 -14.80
N THR A 155 -13.56 8.46 -14.18
CA THR A 155 -13.30 7.44 -13.18
C THR A 155 -13.34 8.04 -11.77
N MET A 156 -14.06 7.36 -10.87
CA MET A 156 -14.14 7.80 -9.47
C MET A 156 -13.03 7.14 -8.66
N THR A 157 -12.41 7.89 -7.75
CA THR A 157 -11.44 7.36 -6.78
C THR A 157 -12.06 7.31 -5.39
N VAL A 158 -11.92 6.16 -4.74
CA VAL A 158 -12.44 5.87 -3.40
C VAL A 158 -11.35 5.18 -2.58
N SER A 159 -10.88 5.82 -1.50
CA SER A 159 -9.80 5.28 -0.66
C SER A 159 -8.53 4.87 -1.44
N GLY A 160 -8.22 5.59 -2.54
CA GLY A 160 -7.11 5.29 -3.44
C GLY A 160 -7.38 4.21 -4.50
N ASP A 161 -8.55 3.58 -4.49
CA ASP A 161 -8.98 2.63 -5.52
C ASP A 161 -9.81 3.33 -6.60
N THR A 162 -9.66 2.90 -7.86
CA THR A 162 -10.52 3.33 -8.98
C THR A 162 -11.82 2.53 -9.00
N VAL A 163 -12.95 3.24 -9.16
CA VAL A 163 -14.30 2.70 -9.30
C VAL A 163 -14.86 3.16 -10.64
N ALA A 164 -15.12 2.21 -11.53
CA ALA A 164 -15.74 2.44 -12.83
C ALA A 164 -17.27 2.60 -12.71
N PRO A 165 -17.92 3.32 -13.65
CA PRO A 165 -19.38 3.45 -13.65
C PRO A 165 -20.08 2.12 -13.94
N VAL A 166 -21.25 1.93 -13.34
CA VAL A 166 -22.13 0.76 -13.49
C VAL A 166 -23.33 1.01 -14.39
N THR A 167 -23.59 2.26 -14.81
CA THR A 167 -24.50 2.67 -15.89
C THR A 167 -24.14 4.11 -16.27
N GLY A 168 -24.47 4.56 -17.48
CA GLY A 168 -24.31 5.96 -17.85
C GLY A 168 -24.63 6.25 -19.31
N GLU A 169 -24.94 7.52 -19.59
CA GLU A 169 -25.11 8.09 -20.92
C GLU A 169 -24.00 9.12 -21.14
N TRP A 170 -23.35 9.10 -22.30
CA TRP A 170 -22.24 10.01 -22.60
C TRP A 170 -22.30 10.50 -24.02
N ALA A 171 -21.92 11.73 -24.25
CA ALA A 171 -21.77 12.31 -25.56
C ALA A 171 -20.44 13.06 -25.64
N TYR A 172 -19.76 12.93 -26.78
CA TYR A 172 -18.53 13.66 -27.05
C TYR A 172 -18.74 14.60 -28.23
N LYS A 173 -18.02 15.71 -28.23
CA LYS A 173 -18.05 16.73 -29.26
C LYS A 173 -17.08 16.34 -30.37
N THR A 174 -17.60 16.21 -31.59
CA THR A 174 -16.78 15.98 -32.77
C THR A 174 -16.13 17.28 -33.25
N TYR A 175 -15.25 17.18 -34.27
CA TYR A 175 -14.59 18.35 -34.85
C TYR A 175 -15.57 19.40 -35.39
N SER A 176 -16.72 19.01 -35.94
CA SER A 176 -17.75 19.96 -36.43
C SER A 176 -18.46 20.72 -35.30
N GLY A 177 -18.27 20.32 -34.05
CA GLY A 177 -18.99 20.83 -32.89
C GLY A 177 -20.28 20.08 -32.59
N ASP A 178 -20.64 19.08 -33.39
CA ASP A 178 -21.80 18.22 -33.15
C ASP A 178 -21.49 17.18 -32.07
N TYR A 179 -22.45 16.95 -31.18
CA TYR A 179 -22.34 15.91 -30.15
C TYR A 179 -22.83 14.56 -30.65
N VAL A 180 -22.00 13.54 -30.48
CA VAL A 180 -22.32 12.16 -30.83
C VAL A 180 -22.52 11.35 -29.55
N PRO A 181 -23.70 10.74 -29.34
CA PRO A 181 -23.94 9.89 -28.19
C PRO A 181 -23.15 8.59 -28.31
N LEU A 182 -22.55 8.17 -27.19
CA LEU A 182 -22.02 6.83 -27.00
C LEU A 182 -23.17 5.93 -26.54
N SER A 183 -23.40 4.83 -27.24
CA SER A 183 -24.38 3.82 -26.79
C SER A 183 -24.01 3.28 -25.41
N ASP A 184 -25.03 3.00 -24.59
CA ASP A 184 -24.97 2.47 -23.21
C ASP A 184 -23.71 1.63 -22.92
N ILE A 185 -22.99 1.98 -21.86
CA ILE A 185 -21.97 1.09 -21.31
C ILE A 185 -22.64 -0.24 -20.96
N THR A 186 -22.13 -1.34 -21.51
CA THR A 186 -22.40 -2.67 -20.94
C THR A 186 -21.44 -2.86 -19.76
N THR A 187 -22.03 -2.87 -18.58
CA THR A 187 -21.33 -2.55 -17.34
C THR A 187 -20.66 -3.75 -16.71
N ALA A 188 -19.53 -3.51 -16.06
CA ALA A 188 -18.96 -4.45 -15.11
C ALA A 188 -19.93 -4.63 -13.93
N ASN A 189 -19.98 -5.84 -13.36
CA ASN A 189 -20.71 -6.05 -12.12
C ASN A 189 -20.16 -5.11 -11.04
N PRO A 190 -21.02 -4.50 -10.20
CA PRO A 190 -20.57 -3.67 -9.09
C PRO A 190 -19.54 -4.45 -8.26
N THR A 191 -18.41 -3.83 -7.97
CA THR A 191 -17.37 -4.44 -7.15
C THR A 191 -17.93 -4.68 -5.74
N GLU A 192 -17.95 -5.93 -5.28
CA GLU A 192 -18.27 -6.27 -3.89
C GLU A 192 -17.19 -5.82 -2.89
N LYS A 193 -16.09 -5.23 -3.39
CA LYS A 193 -15.00 -4.71 -2.58
C LYS A 193 -15.54 -3.66 -1.61
N VAL A 194 -15.26 -3.85 -0.33
CA VAL A 194 -15.55 -2.87 0.71
C VAL A 194 -14.34 -1.93 0.82
N HIS A 195 -14.56 -0.65 0.57
CA HIS A 195 -13.53 0.38 0.65
C HIS A 195 -13.50 0.99 2.06
N PRO A 196 -12.42 0.78 2.85
CA PRO A 196 -12.29 1.39 4.16
C PRO A 196 -11.98 2.89 4.02
N MET A 197 -12.76 3.74 4.67
CA MET A 197 -12.58 5.19 4.69
C MET A 197 -12.18 5.64 6.08
N LYS A 198 -11.02 6.30 6.18
CA LYS A 198 -10.53 6.88 7.44
C LYS A 198 -11.12 8.30 7.57
N GLY A 199 -11.94 8.54 8.58
CA GLY A 199 -12.56 9.85 8.81
C GLY A 199 -13.83 10.07 8.00
N ALA A 200 -13.92 11.18 7.26
CA ALA A 200 -15.11 11.55 6.50
C ALA A 200 -15.31 10.67 5.25
N PHE A 201 -16.56 10.56 4.80
CA PHE A 201 -16.87 9.95 3.51
C PHE A 201 -16.31 10.84 2.39
N ALA A 202 -15.33 10.34 1.64
CA ALA A 202 -14.62 11.10 0.61
C ALA A 202 -14.53 10.32 -0.71
N ILE A 203 -14.87 11.00 -1.80
CA ILE A 203 -14.76 10.53 -3.18
C ILE A 203 -14.22 11.68 -4.05
N SER A 204 -13.57 11.34 -5.16
CA SER A 204 -13.08 12.32 -6.15
C SER A 204 -13.16 11.75 -7.56
N PHE A 205 -13.09 12.61 -8.58
CA PHE A 205 -13.07 12.20 -9.99
C PHE A 205 -11.81 12.69 -10.70
N ASP A 206 -11.43 12.00 -11.77
CA ASP A 206 -10.42 12.50 -12.71
C ASP A 206 -10.91 13.71 -13.51
N ASP A 207 -12.21 13.75 -13.82
CA ASP A 207 -12.95 14.91 -14.31
C ASP A 207 -14.17 15.19 -13.41
N GLU A 208 -14.16 16.34 -12.74
CA GLU A 208 -15.14 16.65 -11.68
C GLU A 208 -16.54 16.95 -12.26
N PRO A 209 -17.61 16.31 -11.76
CA PRO A 209 -18.97 16.54 -12.24
C PRO A 209 -19.56 17.86 -11.77
N ASP A 210 -20.43 18.45 -12.60
CA ASP A 210 -21.20 19.65 -12.26
C ASP A 210 -22.29 19.38 -11.21
N PHE A 211 -22.78 18.14 -11.14
CA PHE A 211 -23.77 17.70 -10.16
C PHE A 211 -23.43 16.30 -9.65
N LEU A 212 -23.52 16.14 -8.33
CA LEU A 212 -23.17 14.90 -7.66
C LEU A 212 -24.18 14.58 -6.54
N ASN A 213 -25.02 13.56 -6.77
CA ASN A 213 -25.96 13.04 -5.77
C ASN A 213 -25.42 11.73 -5.17
N VAL A 214 -25.54 11.57 -3.86
CA VAL A 214 -25.06 10.37 -3.16
C VAL A 214 -26.19 9.77 -2.34
N THR A 215 -26.46 8.50 -2.60
CA THR A 215 -27.36 7.67 -1.79
C THR A 215 -26.54 6.68 -0.96
N LEU A 216 -26.73 6.72 0.37
CA LEU A 216 -26.10 5.78 1.32
C LEU A 216 -27.16 4.91 1.96
N SER A 217 -26.96 3.60 1.95
CA SER A 217 -27.84 2.62 2.58
C SER A 217 -27.09 1.74 3.58
N ASP A 218 -27.71 1.49 4.74
CA ASP A 218 -27.21 0.59 5.79
C ASP A 218 -28.17 -0.59 5.94
N GLY A 219 -27.73 -1.79 5.57
CA GLY A 219 -28.57 -3.00 5.58
C GLY A 219 -29.84 -2.87 4.71
N GLY A 220 -29.77 -2.12 3.60
CA GLY A 220 -30.89 -1.85 2.69
C GLY A 220 -31.79 -0.68 3.08
N ASN A 221 -31.55 -0.01 4.23
CA ASN A 221 -32.27 1.20 4.61
C ASN A 221 -31.49 2.44 4.15
N VAL A 222 -32.11 3.29 3.34
CA VAL A 222 -31.50 4.56 2.92
C VAL A 222 -31.38 5.49 4.14
N ILE A 223 -30.15 5.87 4.49
CA ILE A 223 -29.84 6.78 5.60
C ILE A 223 -29.44 8.18 5.12
N TYR A 224 -29.10 8.32 3.84
CA TYR A 224 -28.80 9.59 3.20
C TYR A 224 -29.09 9.51 1.70
N ASN A 225 -29.65 10.59 1.15
CA ASN A 225 -29.87 10.78 -0.28
C ASN A 225 -29.97 12.28 -0.55
N ASP A 226 -28.85 12.90 -0.90
CA ASP A 226 -28.77 14.32 -1.25
C ASP A 226 -27.45 14.59 -2.00
N ASN A 227 -27.25 15.84 -2.42
CA ASN A 227 -26.03 16.31 -3.04
C ASN A 227 -24.80 16.09 -2.13
N TYR A 228 -23.71 15.57 -2.68
CA TYR A 228 -22.47 15.25 -1.96
C TYR A 228 -21.94 16.41 -1.10
N ALA A 229 -22.10 17.66 -1.53
CA ALA A 229 -21.67 18.83 -0.76
C ALA A 229 -22.33 18.93 0.63
N ASN A 230 -23.48 18.27 0.84
CA ASN A 230 -24.24 18.28 2.09
C ASN A 230 -23.92 17.09 3.01
N ILE A 231 -23.06 16.16 2.59
CA ILE A 231 -22.83 14.87 3.27
C ILE A 231 -22.18 15.01 4.65
N ALA A 232 -21.44 16.09 4.87
CA ALA A 232 -20.70 16.36 6.12
C ALA A 232 -21.60 16.40 7.37
N ASN A 233 -22.92 16.52 7.20
CA ASN A 233 -23.89 16.58 8.30
C ASN A 233 -24.43 15.22 8.74
N VAL A 234 -23.97 14.12 8.14
CA VAL A 234 -24.45 12.77 8.45
C VAL A 234 -23.41 12.02 9.27
N SER A 235 -23.82 11.46 10.42
CA SER A 235 -22.95 10.55 11.19
C SER A 235 -22.98 9.16 10.55
N LEU A 236 -21.85 8.83 9.92
CA LEU A 236 -21.65 7.57 9.21
C LEU A 236 -20.63 6.66 9.91
N GLU A 237 -19.98 7.14 10.98
CA GLU A 237 -18.83 6.46 11.55
C GLU A 237 -19.17 5.08 12.10
N GLY A 238 -18.29 4.11 11.84
CA GLY A 238 -18.45 2.71 12.25
C GLY A 238 -19.40 1.90 11.36
N ARG A 239 -20.02 2.49 10.34
CA ARG A 239 -20.98 1.79 9.46
C ARG A 239 -20.30 1.18 8.23
N THR A 240 -20.91 0.11 7.73
CA THR A 240 -20.65 -0.41 6.37
C THR A 240 -21.86 -0.11 5.51
N LEU A 241 -21.66 0.60 4.42
CA LEU A 241 -22.71 1.24 3.62
C LEU A 241 -22.66 0.72 2.19
N ASP A 242 -23.84 0.51 1.61
CA ASP A 242 -24.04 0.43 0.17
C ASP A 242 -24.15 1.85 -0.37
N VAL A 243 -23.29 2.20 -1.32
CA VAL A 243 -23.16 3.54 -1.87
C VAL A 243 -23.61 3.54 -3.33
N THR A 244 -24.47 4.47 -3.70
CA THR A 244 -24.77 4.82 -5.09
C THR A 244 -24.45 6.29 -5.30
N VAL A 245 -23.66 6.58 -6.32
CA VAL A 245 -23.27 7.95 -6.70
C VAL A 245 -23.81 8.21 -8.10
N GLU A 246 -24.57 9.28 -8.27
CA GLU A 246 -25.09 9.75 -9.55
C GLU A 246 -24.39 11.07 -9.89
N ALA A 247 -23.55 11.05 -10.91
CA ALA A 247 -22.75 12.18 -11.37
C ALA A 247 -23.27 12.69 -12.72
N LYS A 248 -23.28 14.01 -12.92
CA LYS A 248 -23.66 14.64 -14.19
C LYS A 248 -22.68 15.73 -14.59
N TRP A 249 -22.37 15.77 -15.87
CA TRP A 249 -21.61 16.81 -16.56
C TRP A 249 -22.57 17.46 -17.55
N TYR A 250 -22.87 18.74 -17.38
CA TYR A 250 -23.86 19.43 -18.19
C TYR A 250 -23.31 19.82 -19.55
N GLU A 251 -24.17 19.86 -20.55
CA GLU A 251 -23.81 20.39 -21.85
C GLU A 251 -23.54 21.90 -21.74
N THR A 252 -22.34 22.32 -22.14
CA THR A 252 -21.97 23.73 -22.31
C THR A 252 -21.32 23.94 -23.67
N ASP A 253 -21.28 25.20 -24.14
CA ASP A 253 -20.67 25.55 -25.43
C ASP A 253 -19.16 25.24 -25.47
N GLU A 254 -18.52 25.20 -24.30
CA GLU A 254 -17.07 25.06 -24.11
C GLU A 254 -16.62 23.61 -23.83
N GLN A 255 -17.51 22.73 -23.37
CA GLN A 255 -17.16 21.34 -23.05
C GLN A 255 -16.95 20.48 -24.30
N ALA A 256 -16.02 19.54 -24.20
CA ALA A 256 -15.74 18.57 -25.25
C ALA A 256 -16.53 17.26 -25.07
N CYS A 257 -17.21 17.09 -23.93
CA CYS A 257 -18.12 15.99 -23.65
C CYS A 257 -19.11 16.38 -22.54
N TYR A 258 -20.22 15.65 -22.45
CA TYR A 258 -21.20 15.77 -21.38
C TYR A 258 -21.91 14.42 -21.18
N GLY A 259 -22.60 14.27 -20.06
CA GLY A 259 -23.38 13.07 -19.80
C GLY A 259 -23.66 12.84 -18.33
N GLU A 260 -24.07 11.63 -18.02
CA GLU A 260 -24.30 11.19 -16.65
C GLU A 260 -23.82 9.77 -16.43
N ALA A 261 -23.37 9.50 -15.21
CA ALA A 261 -22.85 8.20 -14.84
C ALA A 261 -23.27 7.83 -13.42
N THR A 262 -23.56 6.55 -13.21
CA THR A 262 -23.86 5.98 -11.90
C THR A 262 -22.73 5.07 -11.46
N TYR A 263 -22.28 5.20 -10.21
CA TYR A 263 -21.26 4.36 -9.60
C TYR A 263 -21.85 3.65 -8.38
N LYS A 264 -21.47 2.40 -8.16
CA LYS A 264 -21.91 1.61 -7.01
C LYS A 264 -20.76 0.86 -6.37
N PHE A 265 -20.64 0.97 -5.05
CA PHE A 265 -19.59 0.32 -4.26
C PHE A 265 -20.02 0.17 -2.80
N LYS A 266 -19.24 -0.57 -2.00
CA LYS A 266 -19.42 -0.65 -0.54
C LYS A 266 -18.36 0.19 0.17
N ALA A 267 -18.75 0.97 1.16
CA ALA A 267 -17.83 1.76 1.98
C ALA A 267 -17.89 1.32 3.45
N ARG A 268 -16.76 1.27 4.15
CA ARG A 268 -16.72 1.13 5.60
C ARG A 268 -16.11 2.37 6.22
N ILE A 269 -16.93 3.18 6.89
CA ILE A 269 -16.44 4.37 7.58
C ILE A 269 -15.84 3.95 8.91
N LEU A 270 -14.52 4.14 9.05
CA LEU A 270 -13.80 3.82 10.27
C LEU A 270 -13.98 4.94 11.28
N LEU A 271 -14.23 4.56 12.54
CA LEU A 271 -14.18 5.52 13.65
C LEU A 271 -12.75 6.08 13.76
N PRO A 272 -12.57 7.35 14.17
CA PRO A 272 -11.24 7.89 14.43
C PRO A 272 -10.55 7.09 15.52
N ALA A 273 -9.23 6.96 15.41
CA ALA A 273 -8.44 6.33 16.45
C ALA A 273 -8.57 7.10 17.77
N VAL A 274 -8.61 6.39 18.89
CA VAL A 274 -8.60 6.99 20.22
C VAL A 274 -7.60 6.25 21.08
N PHE A 275 -6.80 7.01 21.82
CA PHE A 275 -5.73 6.49 22.66
C PHE A 275 -6.06 6.70 24.15
N TYR A 276 -5.67 5.74 24.98
CA TYR A 276 -5.91 5.77 26.42
C TYR A 276 -4.67 5.30 27.16
N LEU A 277 -4.39 5.91 28.31
CA LEU A 277 -3.39 5.40 29.25
C LEU A 277 -4.02 4.41 30.21
N GLY A 278 -3.33 3.30 30.48
CA GLY A 278 -3.70 2.36 31.54
C GLY A 278 -3.65 3.00 32.93
N GLU A 279 -2.74 3.96 33.11
CA GLU A 279 -2.57 4.77 34.32
C GLU A 279 -2.15 6.18 33.93
N THR A 280 -2.58 7.20 34.67
CA THR A 280 -2.19 8.59 34.42
C THR A 280 -1.05 9.07 35.31
N ASN A 281 -0.63 8.27 36.28
CA ASN A 281 0.46 8.60 37.19
C ASN A 281 1.30 7.35 37.51
N ILE A 282 2.60 7.41 37.27
CA ILE A 282 3.56 6.35 37.59
C ILE A 282 4.83 6.92 38.22
N GLU A 283 5.73 6.08 38.71
CA GLU A 283 7.04 6.49 39.22
C GLU A 283 8.19 6.14 38.24
N PRO A 284 9.35 6.83 38.32
CA PRO A 284 10.53 6.43 37.57
C PRO A 284 10.90 4.96 37.80
N GLY A 285 11.13 4.24 36.70
CA GLY A 285 11.35 2.81 36.70
C GLY A 285 10.09 1.98 36.51
N GLU A 286 8.91 2.57 36.30
CA GLU A 286 7.69 1.83 35.94
C GLU A 286 7.41 1.93 34.43
N PHE A 287 6.30 1.36 33.99
CA PHE A 287 5.81 1.50 32.63
C PHE A 287 4.30 1.70 32.62
N VAL A 288 3.80 2.34 31.57
CA VAL A 288 2.37 2.50 31.31
C VAL A 288 1.98 1.74 30.05
N VAL A 289 0.74 1.27 29.98
CA VAL A 289 0.16 0.73 28.74
C VAL A 289 -0.56 1.86 27.99
N ILE A 290 -0.26 2.01 26.71
CA ILE A 290 -1.11 2.78 25.79
C ILE A 290 -2.04 1.81 25.08
N SER A 291 -3.34 2.07 25.14
CA SER A 291 -4.38 1.32 24.44
C SER A 291 -4.96 2.20 23.33
N ALA A 292 -4.92 1.73 22.09
CA ALA A 292 -5.49 2.41 20.94
C ALA A 292 -6.71 1.64 20.44
N LYS A 293 -7.84 2.33 20.26
CA LYS A 293 -9.08 1.79 19.68
C LYS A 293 -9.27 2.33 18.27
N ASN A 294 -9.98 1.58 17.44
CA ASN A 294 -10.23 1.92 16.03
C ASN A 294 -8.92 2.03 15.22
N VAL A 295 -7.94 1.21 15.59
CA VAL A 295 -6.68 1.02 14.87
C VAL A 295 -6.71 -0.39 14.28
N ASP A 296 -6.79 -0.47 12.96
CA ASP A 296 -6.79 -1.72 12.19
C ASP A 296 -5.39 -2.21 11.82
N ASP A 297 -4.42 -1.29 11.74
CA ASP A 297 -3.00 -1.60 11.59
C ASP A 297 -2.18 -0.98 12.74
N PRO A 298 -1.85 -1.76 13.79
CA PRO A 298 -1.01 -1.31 14.89
C PRO A 298 0.35 -0.75 14.46
N SER A 299 0.92 -1.24 13.35
CA SER A 299 2.26 -0.85 12.90
C SER A 299 2.31 0.57 12.32
N ALA A 300 1.16 1.12 11.94
CA ALA A 300 1.03 2.46 11.42
C ALA A 300 0.77 3.53 12.50
N VAL A 301 0.71 3.15 13.78
CA VAL A 301 0.68 4.10 14.90
C VAL A 301 2.05 4.73 15.07
N THR A 302 2.12 6.06 15.08
CA THR A 302 3.33 6.80 15.43
C THR A 302 3.25 7.30 16.87
N PHE A 303 4.41 7.42 17.51
CA PHE A 303 4.53 7.85 18.89
C PHE A 303 5.66 8.87 19.05
N ALA A 304 5.42 9.89 19.85
CA ALA A 304 6.43 10.83 20.34
C ALA A 304 6.19 11.14 21.82
N SER A 305 7.23 11.54 22.53
CA SER A 305 7.16 11.96 23.92
C SER A 305 7.92 13.27 24.17
N GLU A 306 7.36 14.15 25.00
CA GLU A 306 8.02 15.37 25.48
C GLU A 306 7.87 15.50 27.01
N PRO A 307 8.97 15.45 27.80
CA PRO A 307 10.37 15.21 27.38
C PRO A 307 10.56 13.84 26.72
N ASP A 308 11.62 13.71 25.91
CA ASP A 308 11.95 12.44 25.26
C ASP A 308 12.26 11.36 26.30
N LEU A 309 11.54 10.23 26.23
CA LEU A 309 11.77 9.06 27.06
C LEU A 309 12.96 8.23 26.58
N GLY A 310 13.47 8.48 25.37
CA GLY A 310 14.52 7.68 24.74
C GLY A 310 14.01 6.29 24.33
N PHE A 311 12.70 6.14 24.17
CA PHE A 311 12.04 4.87 23.85
C PHE A 311 10.89 5.10 22.87
N THR A 312 10.81 4.27 21.83
CA THR A 312 9.68 4.25 20.90
C THR A 312 8.95 2.92 21.03
N PRO A 313 7.68 2.92 21.47
CA PRO A 313 6.92 1.69 21.63
C PRO A 313 6.60 1.02 20.30
N THR A 314 6.44 -0.30 20.36
CA THR A 314 5.78 -1.08 19.31
C THR A 314 4.35 -1.39 19.77
N PHE A 315 3.38 -1.14 18.90
CA PHE A 315 1.97 -1.48 19.14
C PHE A 315 1.65 -2.88 18.60
N PHE A 316 0.94 -3.67 19.39
CA PHE A 316 0.54 -5.03 19.07
C PHE A 316 -0.99 -5.16 19.08
N ALA A 317 -1.54 -5.99 18.21
CA ALA A 317 -2.97 -6.27 18.20
C ALA A 317 -3.39 -7.07 19.45
N ASP A 318 -4.49 -6.64 20.09
CA ASP A 318 -5.10 -7.28 21.26
C ASP A 318 -6.63 -7.13 21.20
N GLY A 319 -7.30 -8.11 20.58
CA GLY A 319 -8.74 -8.05 20.37
C GLY A 319 -9.16 -6.83 19.54
N ASN A 320 -9.94 -5.93 20.16
CA ASN A 320 -10.40 -4.68 19.52
C ASN A 320 -9.44 -3.49 19.73
N TYR A 321 -8.28 -3.74 20.33
CA TYR A 321 -7.28 -2.74 20.67
C TYR A 321 -5.95 -3.00 19.98
N ALA A 322 -5.18 -1.95 19.79
CA ALA A 322 -3.73 -2.04 19.64
C ALA A 322 -3.08 -1.55 20.93
N ARG A 323 -2.13 -2.30 21.50
CA ARG A 323 -1.52 -1.97 22.80
C ARG A 323 0.00 -1.89 22.73
N ALA A 324 0.56 -0.99 23.52
CA ALA A 324 1.99 -0.79 23.65
C ALA A 324 2.39 -0.59 25.12
N LEU A 325 3.54 -1.13 25.50
CA LEU A 325 4.17 -0.84 26.79
C LEU A 325 5.16 0.32 26.62
N VAL A 326 5.06 1.34 27.48
CA VAL A 326 5.93 2.53 27.47
C VAL A 326 6.64 2.63 28.83
N PRO A 327 7.92 2.21 28.92
CA PRO A 327 8.69 2.30 30.15
C PRO A 327 9.22 3.72 30.37
N VAL A 328 9.30 4.11 31.64
CA VAL A 328 9.99 5.33 32.09
C VAL A 328 11.22 4.90 32.88
N SER A 329 12.40 5.28 32.40
CA SER A 329 13.67 4.92 33.05
C SER A 329 13.72 5.43 34.50
N TYR A 330 14.35 4.66 35.40
CA TYR A 330 14.68 5.13 36.75
C TYR A 330 15.60 6.36 36.79
N ASN A 331 16.18 6.75 35.65
CA ASN A 331 16.99 7.96 35.50
C ASN A 331 16.18 9.16 34.99
N PHE A 332 14.89 9.00 34.73
CA PHE A 332 14.04 10.12 34.32
C PHE A 332 13.88 11.12 35.48
N GLU A 333 14.11 12.40 35.20
CA GLU A 333 14.12 13.48 36.21
C GLU A 333 12.92 14.43 36.09
N GLY A 334 12.07 14.27 35.07
CA GLY A 334 10.86 15.07 34.90
C GLY A 334 9.73 14.63 35.84
N THR A 335 8.70 15.47 35.94
CA THR A 335 7.48 15.21 36.73
C THR A 335 6.25 14.95 35.87
N GLU A 336 6.38 15.11 34.56
CA GLU A 336 5.31 14.99 33.58
C GLU A 336 5.93 14.61 32.23
N VAL A 337 5.20 13.81 31.44
CA VAL A 337 5.52 13.50 30.05
C VAL A 337 4.26 13.64 29.21
N LYS A 338 4.34 14.41 28.13
CA LYS A 338 3.33 14.47 27.08
C LYS A 338 3.60 13.34 26.09
N LEU A 339 2.63 12.45 25.91
CA LEU A 339 2.67 11.31 25.01
C LEU A 339 1.77 11.62 23.82
N THR A 340 2.34 11.77 22.64
CA THR A 340 1.62 12.07 21.41
C THR A 340 1.55 10.82 20.55
N CYS A 341 0.35 10.31 20.34
CA CYS A 341 0.09 9.19 19.42
C CYS A 341 -0.67 9.69 18.20
N SER A 342 -0.28 9.23 17.01
CA SER A 342 -0.99 9.53 15.77
C SER A 342 -1.32 8.29 14.97
N TYR A 343 -2.47 8.30 14.30
CA TYR A 343 -2.92 7.26 13.38
C TYR A 343 -3.79 7.88 12.28
N GLY A 344 -3.34 7.78 11.02
CA GLY A 344 -3.97 8.52 9.92
C GLY A 344 -3.90 10.03 10.16
N GLU A 345 -5.05 10.71 10.09
CA GLU A 345 -5.15 12.16 10.35
C GLU A 345 -5.35 12.48 11.84
N VAL A 346 -5.57 11.48 12.69
CA VAL A 346 -5.78 11.68 14.12
C VAL A 346 -4.44 11.82 14.82
N THR A 347 -4.31 12.86 15.63
CA THR A 347 -3.21 13.04 16.59
C THR A 347 -3.81 13.34 17.95
N GLN A 348 -3.42 12.58 18.97
CA GLN A 348 -3.89 12.73 20.34
C GLN A 348 -2.69 12.88 21.29
N GLU A 349 -2.71 13.93 22.11
CA GLU A 349 -1.79 14.12 23.22
C GLU A 349 -2.44 13.58 24.51
N MET A 350 -1.68 12.82 25.29
CA MET A 350 -2.03 12.34 26.62
C MET A 350 -0.95 12.77 27.60
N THR A 351 -1.34 13.17 28.81
CA THR A 351 -0.39 13.53 29.86
C THR A 351 -0.19 12.37 30.82
N LEU A 352 1.06 11.99 31.05
CA LEU A 352 1.48 11.04 32.07
C LEU A 352 2.22 11.78 33.18
N ASP A 353 1.65 11.80 34.38
CA ASP A 353 2.31 12.33 35.56
C ASP A 353 3.38 11.35 36.05
N ILE A 354 4.54 11.90 36.42
CA ILE A 354 5.66 11.14 36.96
C ILE A 354 5.89 11.56 38.40
N THR A 355 5.45 10.73 39.34
CA THR A 355 5.66 10.97 40.76
C THR A 355 7.16 10.84 41.09
N PRO A 356 7.81 11.90 41.61
CA PRO A 356 9.25 11.87 41.86
C PRO A 356 9.65 10.77 42.85
N LYS A 357 10.62 9.93 42.46
CA LYS A 357 11.12 8.83 43.29
C LYS A 357 12.60 8.99 43.61
N SER A 358 12.93 8.95 44.90
CA SER A 358 14.32 8.94 45.36
C SER A 358 14.78 7.53 45.66
N PHE A 359 15.81 7.09 44.94
CA PHE A 359 16.44 5.80 45.17
C PHE A 359 17.55 5.89 46.21
N LYS A 360 17.53 4.97 47.17
CA LYS A 360 18.54 4.87 48.23
C LYS A 360 19.92 4.49 47.66
N SER A 361 20.97 4.93 48.33
CA SER A 361 22.35 4.54 48.04
C SER A 361 22.84 3.51 49.06
N VAL A 362 23.55 2.48 48.60
CA VAL A 362 24.15 1.45 49.44
C VAL A 362 25.55 1.08 48.95
N VAL A 363 26.41 0.66 49.87
CA VAL A 363 27.71 0.07 49.53
C VAL A 363 27.51 -1.42 49.27
N ALA A 364 27.91 -1.89 48.09
CA ALA A 364 27.95 -3.29 47.74
C ALA A 364 29.31 -3.87 48.12
N ASP A 365 29.34 -4.67 49.17
CA ASP A 365 30.53 -5.38 49.63
C ASP A 365 30.74 -6.62 48.74
N ILE A 366 31.38 -6.42 47.60
CA ILE A 366 31.75 -7.47 46.63
C ILE A 366 33.28 -7.49 46.57
N SER A 367 33.85 -8.68 46.75
CA SER A 367 35.29 -8.87 46.85
C SER A 367 36.00 -8.47 45.54
N PRO A 368 37.25 -7.99 45.63
CA PRO A 368 38.04 -7.67 44.43
C PRO A 368 38.19 -8.84 43.45
N THR A 369 38.18 -10.08 43.97
CA THR A 369 38.29 -11.28 43.15
C THR A 369 37.05 -11.44 42.26
N ILE A 370 35.84 -11.36 42.84
CA ILE A 370 34.61 -11.46 42.05
C ILE A 370 34.52 -10.30 41.05
N VAL A 371 34.80 -9.07 41.48
CA VAL A 371 34.76 -7.89 40.58
C VAL A 371 35.68 -8.09 39.37
N SER A 372 36.94 -8.47 39.59
CA SER A 372 37.92 -8.67 38.50
C SER A 372 37.59 -9.82 37.55
N GLN A 373 36.78 -10.79 37.97
CA GLN A 373 36.37 -11.93 37.15
C GLN A 373 35.06 -11.69 36.40
N THR A 374 34.12 -10.96 37.01
CA THR A 374 32.71 -10.94 36.57
C THR A 374 32.22 -9.55 36.16
N ARG A 375 32.88 -8.48 36.60
CA ARG A 375 32.50 -7.09 36.30
C ARG A 375 33.70 -6.26 35.85
N THR A 376 34.14 -6.56 34.65
CA THR A 376 35.14 -5.79 33.89
C THR A 376 34.48 -5.17 32.68
N GLN A 377 35.17 -4.24 32.00
CA GLN A 377 34.67 -3.69 30.74
C GLN A 377 34.38 -4.80 29.70
N THR A 378 35.21 -5.84 29.67
CA THR A 378 35.04 -6.98 28.76
C THR A 378 33.80 -7.79 29.08
N THR A 379 33.55 -8.10 30.37
CA THR A 379 32.38 -8.91 30.75
C THR A 379 31.08 -8.12 30.63
N LEU A 380 31.11 -6.80 30.84
CA LEU A 380 29.98 -5.91 30.56
C LEU A 380 29.66 -5.89 29.05
N ALA A 381 30.67 -5.67 28.20
CA ALA A 381 30.48 -5.66 26.75
C ALA A 381 29.98 -7.02 26.21
N ALA A 382 30.50 -8.13 26.74
CA ALA A 382 30.05 -9.46 26.36
C ALA A 382 28.59 -9.73 26.81
N PHE A 383 28.19 -9.21 27.97
CA PHE A 383 26.79 -9.27 28.40
C PHE A 383 25.89 -8.46 27.46
N ASP A 384 26.27 -7.23 27.14
CA ASP A 384 25.51 -6.37 26.24
C ASP A 384 25.37 -6.99 24.84
N GLU A 385 26.46 -7.55 24.29
CA GLU A 385 26.46 -8.24 22.99
C GLU A 385 25.53 -9.47 23.00
N ALA A 386 25.61 -10.29 24.05
CA ALA A 386 24.76 -11.47 24.18
C ALA A 386 23.29 -11.12 24.34
N MET A 387 22.96 -10.03 25.04
CA MET A 387 21.59 -9.64 25.37
C MET A 387 20.93 -8.75 24.32
N ALA A 388 21.70 -8.03 23.49
CA ALA A 388 21.18 -7.18 22.41
C ALA A 388 20.11 -7.86 21.53
N PRO A 389 20.30 -9.08 20.98
CA PRO A 389 19.25 -9.73 20.20
C PRO A 389 18.07 -10.18 21.04
N ILE A 390 18.28 -10.49 22.33
CA ILE A 390 17.23 -10.94 23.25
C ILE A 390 16.30 -9.77 23.58
N VAL A 391 16.83 -8.60 23.89
CA VAL A 391 16.03 -7.42 24.23
C VAL A 391 15.32 -6.84 23.01
N ALA A 392 15.91 -6.92 21.81
CA ALA A 392 15.35 -6.35 20.59
C ALA A 392 14.16 -7.15 20.02
N GLN A 393 14.00 -8.42 20.40
CA GLN A 393 12.95 -9.30 19.90
C GLN A 393 11.90 -9.59 20.97
N THR A 394 10.67 -9.83 20.53
CA THR A 394 9.60 -10.23 21.43
C THR A 394 8.51 -10.98 20.68
N ASP A 395 7.76 -11.81 21.41
CA ASP A 395 6.51 -12.38 20.93
C ASP A 395 5.46 -11.28 20.73
N THR A 396 4.71 -11.38 19.64
CA THR A 396 3.65 -10.43 19.31
C THR A 396 2.37 -10.73 20.09
N ALA A 397 2.23 -11.93 20.65
CA ALA A 397 1.13 -12.30 21.53
C ALA A 397 1.40 -11.89 22.97
N LYS A 398 0.34 -11.52 23.70
CA LYS A 398 0.37 -11.37 25.15
C LYS A 398 0.39 -12.74 25.80
N LEU A 399 1.50 -13.12 26.44
CA LEU A 399 1.65 -14.44 27.08
C LEU A 399 1.40 -14.41 28.59
N TRP A 400 1.45 -13.24 29.24
CA TRP A 400 1.14 -13.13 30.67
C TRP A 400 -0.36 -13.04 30.93
N ASP A 401 -0.75 -13.46 32.13
CA ASP A 401 -2.10 -13.27 32.65
C ASP A 401 -2.08 -12.87 34.13
N GLY A 402 -3.05 -12.05 34.52
CA GLY A 402 -3.23 -11.57 35.89
C GLY A 402 -1.98 -10.93 36.52
N THR A 403 -1.81 -11.17 37.82
CA THR A 403 -0.69 -10.66 38.61
C THR A 403 0.59 -11.49 38.43
N PHE A 404 1.74 -10.86 38.66
CA PHE A 404 3.03 -11.52 38.67
C PHE A 404 3.29 -12.14 40.04
N LEU A 405 4.07 -13.23 40.10
CA LEU A 405 4.41 -13.91 41.35
C LEU A 405 5.27 -13.01 42.25
N ASP A 406 4.86 -12.88 43.51
CA ASP A 406 5.65 -12.24 44.56
C ASP A 406 6.43 -13.29 45.37
N TYR A 407 7.75 -13.30 45.23
CA TYR A 407 8.63 -14.21 45.98
C TYR A 407 8.60 -13.98 47.50
N MET A 408 8.18 -12.81 47.99
CA MET A 408 8.03 -12.58 49.44
C MET A 408 6.86 -13.34 50.05
N SER A 409 5.88 -13.74 49.23
CA SER A 409 4.76 -14.58 49.66
C SER A 409 5.16 -16.07 49.78
N GLU A 410 6.33 -16.45 49.27
CA GLU A 410 6.82 -17.81 49.25
C GLU A 410 7.77 -18.12 50.41
N ASP A 411 7.68 -19.33 50.95
CA ASP A 411 8.54 -19.77 52.06
C ASP A 411 10.01 -19.93 51.62
N GLY A 412 10.90 -19.26 52.34
CA GLY A 412 12.34 -19.42 52.21
C GLY A 412 13.07 -18.38 51.35
N TYR A 413 12.39 -17.27 51.03
CA TYR A 413 12.98 -16.10 50.38
C TYR A 413 12.94 -14.89 51.30
N THR A 414 14.00 -14.10 51.27
CA THR A 414 14.06 -12.82 52.01
C THR A 414 14.56 -11.72 51.07
N LEU A 415 13.77 -10.65 50.93
CA LEU A 415 14.18 -9.45 50.21
C LEU A 415 15.46 -8.87 50.82
N ASN A 416 16.51 -8.77 50.01
CA ASN A 416 17.81 -8.24 50.41
C ASN A 416 18.12 -6.89 49.76
N CYS A 417 17.78 -6.72 48.48
CA CYS A 417 18.04 -5.48 47.74
C CYS A 417 16.91 -5.19 46.76
N GLY A 418 16.40 -3.96 46.74
CA GLY A 418 15.29 -3.57 45.87
C GLY A 418 15.73 -2.93 44.55
N PHE A 419 14.77 -2.71 43.66
CA PHE A 419 14.98 -2.05 42.37
C PHE A 419 15.46 -0.60 42.51
N GLY A 420 16.33 -0.17 41.59
CA GLY A 420 16.80 1.19 41.36
C GLY A 420 17.82 1.74 42.37
N LEU A 421 18.18 0.97 43.42
CA LEU A 421 19.20 1.38 44.39
C LEU A 421 20.51 1.78 43.70
N LYS A 422 21.12 2.89 44.14
CA LYS A 422 22.48 3.28 43.73
C LYS A 422 23.47 2.43 44.52
N ARG A 423 24.26 1.59 43.86
CA ARG A 423 25.22 0.69 44.50
C ARG A 423 26.63 1.15 44.19
N THR A 424 27.41 1.40 45.25
CA THR A 424 28.85 1.66 45.14
C THR A 424 29.61 0.39 45.48
N ILE A 425 30.41 -0.13 44.55
CA ILE A 425 31.23 -1.33 44.79
C ILE A 425 32.36 -0.97 45.75
N ALA A 426 32.44 -1.62 46.91
CA ALA A 426 33.44 -1.32 47.93
C ALA A 426 34.88 -1.45 47.40
N ALA A 427 35.14 -2.45 46.55
CA ALA A 427 36.46 -2.75 46.02
C ALA A 427 36.99 -1.74 44.97
N THR A 428 36.11 -1.07 44.22
CA THR A 428 36.51 -0.23 43.06
C THR A 428 36.00 1.21 43.14
N GLY A 429 34.98 1.47 43.96
CA GLY A 429 34.26 2.75 43.99
C GLY A 429 33.30 2.97 42.82
N GLU A 430 33.19 2.01 41.90
CA GLU A 430 32.26 2.09 40.76
C GLU A 430 30.83 2.21 41.28
N VAL A 431 30.05 3.12 40.67
CA VAL A 431 28.64 3.34 41.00
C VAL A 431 27.78 2.81 39.86
N TYR A 432 26.82 1.95 40.19
CA TYR A 432 25.84 1.42 39.25
C TYR A 432 24.44 1.38 39.85
N ARG A 433 23.44 1.06 39.02
CA ARG A 433 22.04 0.95 39.43
C ARG A 433 21.62 -0.50 39.54
N HIS A 434 20.88 -0.83 40.59
CA HIS A 434 20.31 -2.16 40.74
C HIS A 434 19.08 -2.34 39.86
N GLN A 435 19.16 -3.15 38.80
CA GLN A 435 18.12 -3.27 37.76
C GLN A 435 17.06 -4.35 38.07
N GLY A 436 16.96 -4.78 39.32
CA GLY A 436 16.05 -5.85 39.73
C GLY A 436 15.88 -5.92 41.23
N VAL A 437 15.45 -7.07 41.72
CA VAL A 437 15.19 -7.35 43.13
C VAL A 437 15.98 -8.60 43.53
N ASP A 438 16.76 -8.50 44.61
CA ASP A 438 17.56 -9.60 45.12
C ASP A 438 16.85 -10.29 46.27
N TYR A 439 16.60 -11.60 46.12
CA TYR A 439 16.03 -12.47 47.14
C TYR A 439 17.08 -13.45 47.64
N VAL A 440 17.44 -13.35 48.92
CA VAL A 440 18.31 -14.33 49.57
C VAL A 440 17.52 -15.60 49.83
N ALA A 441 18.10 -16.74 49.45
CA ALA A 441 17.55 -18.07 49.68
C ALA A 441 18.67 -19.08 49.90
N LYS A 442 18.32 -20.29 50.32
CA LYS A 442 19.28 -21.39 50.42
C LYS A 442 19.76 -21.81 49.02
N ALA A 443 21.02 -22.22 48.91
CA ALA A 443 21.53 -22.77 47.65
C ALA A 443 20.72 -23.99 47.22
N GLY A 444 20.38 -24.07 45.93
CA GLY A 444 19.53 -25.12 45.39
C GLY A 444 18.03 -24.90 45.59
N LYS A 445 17.59 -23.81 46.25
CA LYS A 445 16.17 -23.42 46.28
C LYS A 445 15.70 -23.08 44.87
N GLU A 446 14.46 -23.41 44.54
CA GLU A 446 13.90 -23.20 43.20
C GLU A 446 13.77 -21.72 42.86
N ALA A 447 13.95 -21.38 41.59
CA ALA A 447 13.52 -20.11 41.00
C ALA A 447 12.35 -20.42 40.06
N TYR A 448 11.22 -19.76 40.28
CA TYR A 448 9.98 -19.89 39.52
C TYR A 448 9.79 -18.75 38.52
N ALA A 449 9.21 -19.06 37.36
CA ALA A 449 8.74 -18.08 36.41
C ALA A 449 7.66 -17.18 37.05
N VAL A 450 7.85 -15.86 37.03
CA VAL A 450 6.92 -14.91 37.66
C VAL A 450 5.59 -14.77 36.93
N ASN A 451 5.57 -15.11 35.65
CA ASN A 451 4.34 -15.23 34.85
C ASN A 451 4.60 -16.19 33.68
N SER A 452 3.54 -16.52 32.94
CA SER A 452 3.62 -17.34 31.74
C SER A 452 4.38 -16.63 30.62
N GLY A 453 5.09 -17.38 29.79
CA GLY A 453 5.91 -16.82 28.72
C GLY A 453 6.74 -17.87 28.00
N LYS A 454 7.70 -17.39 27.19
CA LYS A 454 8.62 -18.23 26.42
C LYS A 454 10.05 -17.95 26.84
N VAL A 455 10.82 -18.99 27.09
CA VAL A 455 12.24 -18.87 27.42
C VAL A 455 13.00 -18.41 26.18
N VAL A 456 13.61 -17.23 26.25
CA VAL A 456 14.41 -16.63 25.16
C VAL A 456 15.91 -16.70 25.42
N TYR A 457 16.32 -16.94 26.67
CA TYR A 457 17.70 -17.22 27.02
C TYR A 457 17.78 -18.22 28.18
N SER A 458 18.71 -19.16 28.11
CA SER A 458 19.08 -20.07 29.19
C SER A 458 20.55 -20.45 29.02
N GLY A 459 21.43 -19.94 29.89
CA GLY A 459 22.87 -20.07 29.70
C GLY A 459 23.69 -19.42 30.80
N TYR A 460 25.02 -19.41 30.63
CA TYR A 460 25.96 -18.80 31.56
C TYR A 460 26.59 -17.55 30.94
N LEU A 461 26.63 -16.46 31.71
CA LEU A 461 27.38 -15.23 31.39
C LEU A 461 28.24 -14.85 32.59
N ASP A 462 29.43 -14.30 32.36
CA ASP A 462 30.34 -13.96 33.47
C ASP A 462 29.74 -12.94 34.44
N LEU A 463 28.97 -11.97 33.93
CA LEU A 463 28.33 -10.94 34.75
C LEU A 463 27.15 -11.47 35.56
N SER A 464 26.18 -12.10 34.91
CA SER A 464 24.90 -12.51 35.53
C SER A 464 24.90 -13.96 36.02
N GLY A 465 25.96 -14.72 35.78
CA GLY A 465 26.03 -16.14 36.11
C GLY A 465 25.10 -16.99 35.23
N TYR A 466 24.65 -18.13 35.76
CA TYR A 466 23.56 -18.86 35.10
C TYR A 466 22.31 -17.98 35.11
N THR A 467 21.80 -17.74 33.91
CA THR A 467 20.73 -16.79 33.63
C THR A 467 19.64 -17.47 32.82
N VAL A 468 18.39 -17.23 33.21
CA VAL A 468 17.21 -17.50 32.36
C VAL A 468 16.54 -16.17 32.06
N VAL A 469 16.06 -16.00 30.82
CA VAL A 469 15.20 -14.86 30.44
C VAL A 469 13.91 -15.42 29.84
N VAL A 470 12.78 -14.97 30.37
CA VAL A 470 11.44 -15.34 29.90
C VAL A 470 10.81 -14.11 29.27
N ASP A 471 10.44 -14.22 27.99
CA ASP A 471 9.65 -13.24 27.27
C ASP A 471 8.18 -13.50 27.51
N HIS A 472 7.50 -12.51 28.07
CA HIS A 472 6.06 -12.53 28.28
C HIS A 472 5.31 -11.98 27.05
N GLY A 473 6.02 -11.46 26.05
CA GLY A 473 5.47 -10.82 24.87
C GLY A 473 5.44 -9.29 25.01
N TRP A 474 5.17 -8.60 23.90
CA TRP A 474 5.10 -7.12 23.81
C TRP A 474 6.30 -6.37 24.43
N GLY A 475 7.46 -7.02 24.45
CA GLY A 475 8.70 -6.50 25.02
C GLY A 475 8.91 -6.81 26.50
N LEU A 476 7.89 -7.28 27.24
CA LEU A 476 7.97 -7.51 28.69
C LEU A 476 8.74 -8.79 28.99
N LYS A 477 9.83 -8.69 29.75
CA LYS A 477 10.74 -9.82 30.05
C LYS A 477 11.09 -9.91 31.52
N SER A 478 11.14 -11.12 32.06
CA SER A 478 11.70 -11.40 33.38
C SER A 478 13.06 -12.08 33.28
N TRP A 479 13.95 -11.73 34.21
CA TRP A 479 15.36 -12.10 34.21
C TRP A 479 15.70 -12.80 35.51
N TYR A 480 16.24 -14.01 35.46
CA TYR A 480 16.59 -14.83 36.62
C TYR A 480 18.09 -15.06 36.63
N CYS A 481 18.81 -14.26 37.40
CA CYS A 481 20.27 -14.24 37.41
C CYS A 481 20.85 -14.87 38.68
N HIS A 482 22.16 -15.10 38.66
CA HIS A 482 22.96 -15.69 39.73
C HIS A 482 22.55 -17.12 40.12
N LEU A 483 21.86 -17.83 39.22
CA LEU A 483 21.45 -19.21 39.46
C LEU A 483 22.67 -20.12 39.62
N GLY A 484 22.51 -21.24 40.32
CA GLY A 484 23.51 -22.31 40.36
C GLY A 484 23.44 -23.21 39.13
N THR A 485 22.23 -23.41 38.59
CA THR A 485 21.92 -24.19 37.38
C THR A 485 20.58 -23.74 36.79
N THR A 486 20.38 -23.93 35.49
CA THR A 486 19.09 -23.73 34.81
C THR A 486 18.35 -25.06 34.69
N SER A 487 17.01 -25.03 34.60
CA SER A 487 16.16 -26.22 34.42
C SER A 487 15.31 -26.19 33.15
N VAL A 488 15.47 -25.17 32.32
CA VAL A 488 14.71 -24.92 31.08
C VAL A 488 15.66 -24.60 29.91
N ASN A 489 15.19 -24.80 28.68
CA ASN A 489 15.92 -24.52 27.45
C ASN A 489 15.29 -23.35 26.68
N VAL A 490 16.08 -22.72 25.81
CA VAL A 490 15.57 -21.70 24.88
C VAL A 490 14.47 -22.31 24.00
N GLY A 491 13.33 -21.63 23.94
CA GLY A 491 12.14 -22.06 23.20
C GLY A 491 11.06 -22.70 24.07
N ASP A 492 11.36 -23.09 25.31
CA ASP A 492 10.37 -23.69 26.21
C ASP A 492 9.28 -22.67 26.55
N ALA A 493 8.01 -23.11 26.49
CA ALA A 493 6.90 -22.38 27.07
C ALA A 493 6.82 -22.70 28.57
N VAL A 494 6.68 -21.66 29.39
CA VAL A 494 6.56 -21.78 30.85
C VAL A 494 5.27 -21.14 31.31
N GLU A 495 4.66 -21.74 32.33
CA GLU A 495 3.53 -21.15 33.05
C GLU A 495 4.03 -20.42 34.30
N LYS A 496 3.25 -19.45 34.81
CA LYS A 496 3.49 -18.85 36.13
C LYS A 496 3.74 -19.95 37.19
N GLY A 497 4.84 -19.86 37.92
CA GLY A 497 5.22 -20.86 38.94
C GLY A 497 6.09 -22.01 38.42
N THR A 498 6.36 -22.10 37.12
CA THR A 498 7.27 -23.13 36.57
C THR A 498 8.69 -22.93 37.07
N VAL A 499 9.37 -23.99 37.52
CA VAL A 499 10.78 -23.91 37.93
C VAL A 499 11.67 -23.66 36.71
N VAL A 500 12.37 -22.53 36.70
CA VAL A 500 13.31 -22.11 35.63
C VAL A 500 14.78 -22.38 35.98
N GLY A 501 15.08 -22.60 37.26
CA GLY A 501 16.39 -23.03 37.71
C GLY A 501 16.48 -23.11 39.22
N PHE A 502 17.71 -23.19 39.72
CA PHE A 502 17.98 -23.31 41.14
C PHE A 502 18.95 -22.22 41.58
N ILE A 503 18.64 -21.55 42.69
CA ILE A 503 19.38 -20.40 43.22
C ILE A 503 20.80 -20.82 43.62
N GLY A 504 21.77 -19.99 43.24
CA GLY A 504 23.18 -20.18 43.53
C GLY A 504 23.85 -18.86 43.86
N ALA A 505 25.16 -18.80 43.63
CA ALA A 505 25.99 -17.62 43.81
C ALA A 505 26.99 -17.53 42.64
N THR A 506 26.49 -17.54 41.40
CA THR A 506 27.33 -17.44 40.19
C THR A 506 27.29 -16.02 39.60
N GLY A 507 28.37 -15.63 38.92
CA GLY A 507 28.52 -14.27 38.38
C GLY A 507 28.79 -13.21 39.46
N PHE A 508 28.33 -12.00 39.23
CA PHE A 508 28.62 -10.82 40.05
C PHE A 508 27.79 -10.76 41.35
N THR A 509 28.01 -11.72 42.25
CA THR A 509 27.38 -11.77 43.58
C THR A 509 28.28 -12.45 44.61
N GLU A 510 28.25 -11.99 45.86
CA GLU A 510 28.85 -12.67 47.02
C GLU A 510 27.85 -13.57 47.77
N LYS A 511 26.56 -13.35 47.55
CA LYS A 511 25.48 -14.01 48.30
C LYS A 511 24.80 -15.05 47.43
N THR A 512 24.36 -16.12 48.09
CA THR A 512 23.36 -17.02 47.49
C THR A 512 22.02 -16.31 47.43
N ALA A 513 21.69 -15.78 46.25
CA ALA A 513 20.50 -14.96 46.02
C ALA A 513 20.02 -15.07 44.58
N LEU A 514 18.72 -15.01 44.38
CA LEU A 514 18.10 -14.79 43.08
C LEU A 514 18.10 -13.28 42.81
N HIS A 515 18.72 -12.85 41.73
CA HIS A 515 18.43 -11.53 41.18
C HIS A 515 17.32 -11.66 40.14
N LEU A 516 16.17 -11.07 40.45
CA LEU A 516 15.00 -11.02 39.58
C LEU A 516 14.88 -9.64 38.94
N GLY A 517 15.19 -9.55 37.65
CA GLY A 517 15.00 -8.35 36.84
C GLY A 517 13.68 -8.41 36.08
N LEU A 518 13.15 -7.24 35.75
CA LEU A 518 12.05 -7.06 34.81
C LEU A 518 12.43 -5.95 33.83
N SER A 519 12.11 -6.09 32.55
CA SER A 519 12.34 -5.06 31.55
C SER A 519 11.21 -4.98 30.52
N VAL A 520 11.06 -3.81 29.92
CA VAL A 520 10.34 -3.63 28.65
C VAL A 520 11.42 -3.35 27.61
N TYR A 521 11.63 -4.31 26.70
CA TYR A 521 12.81 -4.38 25.84
C TYR A 521 14.10 -4.27 26.67
N ASP A 522 14.91 -3.25 26.42
CA ASP A 522 16.18 -2.97 27.08
C ASP A 522 16.05 -2.05 28.30
N VAL A 523 14.85 -1.52 28.59
CA VAL A 523 14.62 -0.61 29.71
C VAL A 523 14.21 -1.40 30.96
N PRO A 524 15.03 -1.41 32.03
CA PRO A 524 14.67 -2.09 33.27
C PRO A 524 13.52 -1.40 33.98
N VAL A 525 12.58 -2.19 34.48
CA VAL A 525 11.38 -1.71 35.17
C VAL A 525 11.15 -2.43 36.50
N CYS A 526 10.41 -1.78 37.39
CA CYS A 526 10.07 -2.22 38.72
C CYS A 526 8.94 -3.25 38.66
N ILE A 527 9.08 -4.35 39.39
CA ILE A 527 8.08 -5.43 39.41
C ILE A 527 6.97 -5.24 40.45
N TYR A 528 7.16 -4.37 41.45
CA TYR A 528 6.32 -4.32 42.66
C TYR A 528 4.83 -4.14 42.38
N ASP A 529 4.47 -3.23 41.47
CA ASP A 529 3.07 -2.96 41.14
C ASP A 529 2.38 -4.15 40.45
N LEU A 530 3.14 -5.00 39.77
CA LEU A 530 2.61 -6.17 39.08
C LEU A 530 2.17 -7.30 40.04
N TRP A 531 2.63 -7.29 41.29
CA TRP A 531 2.27 -8.29 42.30
C TRP A 531 0.80 -8.17 42.73
N GLU A 532 0.32 -6.93 42.87
CA GLU A 532 -1.03 -6.65 43.33
C GLU A 532 -1.97 -6.31 42.17
N LYS A 533 -1.50 -5.49 41.22
CA LYS A 533 -2.34 -4.93 40.16
C LYS A 533 -2.24 -5.70 38.84
N GLY A 534 -1.13 -6.43 38.63
CA GLY A 534 -0.78 -6.94 37.31
C GLY A 534 -0.48 -5.81 36.32
N VAL A 535 -0.52 -6.11 35.02
CA VAL A 535 -0.37 -5.07 33.98
C VAL A 535 -1.71 -4.37 33.79
N ILE A 536 -1.76 -3.07 34.10
CA ILE A 536 -2.98 -2.28 34.07
C ILE A 536 -3.28 -1.83 32.64
N MET A 537 -4.46 -2.20 32.16
CA MET A 537 -4.92 -1.94 30.79
C MET A 537 -6.30 -1.28 30.83
N THR A 538 -6.56 -0.36 29.90
CA THR A 538 -7.89 0.24 29.70
C THR A 538 -8.73 -0.61 28.75
N ASP A 539 -10.01 -0.81 29.09
CA ASP A 539 -10.98 -1.63 28.35
C ASP A 539 -11.84 -0.85 27.35
#